data_AF-A0A9D5B768-F1
#
_entry.id   AF-A0A9D5B768-F1
#
_cell.length_a   1.000
_cell.length_b   1.000
_cell.length_c   1.000
_cell.angle_alpha   90.00
_cell.angle_beta   90.00
_cell.angle_gamma   90.00
#
_symmetry.space_group_name_H-M   'P 1'
#
loop_
_entity.id
_entity.type
_entity.pdbx_description
1 polymer ?
#
loop_
_entity_poly.entity_id
_entity_poly.type
_entity_poly.pdbx_seq_one_letter_code
_entity_poly.pdbx_strand_id
1 'polypeptide(L)'
;MTVVKEGFCDELDELRKIYEELPEFLEEVSSLELAQLPDLCKDKLVPCIVYIAQIGYLMCIFEEKLEEATLEKLIEWEYIFYDEDEETKRYFYRTPKTRELDNLLGDIYHKILDMERAITRDLFSHVLLFSTHLIKVTTFAAELDCFLSMALVARQNNYVRPLLTEENLLDIKNGR
;
A
#
# COMPACT_ATOMS: atom_id res chain seq x y z
N MET A 1 1.12 -1.29 -4.40
CA MET A 1 2.37 -2.05 -4.21
C MET A 1 2.20 -2.85 -2.93
N THR A 2 1.90 -4.14 -3.04
CA THR A 2 1.76 -5.04 -1.88
C THR A 2 3.14 -5.40 -1.34
N VAL A 3 3.32 -5.31 -0.01
CA VAL A 3 4.61 -5.56 0.64
C VAL A 3 4.80 -7.06 0.91
N VAL A 4 3.70 -7.77 1.15
CA VAL A 4 3.68 -9.20 1.47
C VAL A 4 3.27 -10.01 0.24
N LYS A 5 4.05 -11.04 -0.10
CA LYS A 5 3.80 -11.95 -1.22
C LYS A 5 2.54 -12.80 -0.98
N GLU A 6 1.77 -13.05 -2.03
CA GLU A 6 0.63 -14.00 -2.02
C GLU A 6 1.08 -15.42 -1.62
N GLY A 7 0.19 -16.12 -0.91
CA GLY A 7 0.41 -17.45 -0.37
C GLY A 7 1.28 -17.48 0.88
N PHE A 8 1.64 -16.32 1.45
CA PHE A 8 2.32 -16.24 2.74
C PHE A 8 1.34 -16.28 3.91
N CYS A 9 0.18 -15.62 3.78
CA CYS A 9 -0.83 -15.52 4.83
C CYS A 9 -2.21 -15.59 4.20
N ASP A 10 -2.87 -16.74 4.38
CA ASP A 10 -4.19 -17.01 3.79
C ASP A 10 -5.24 -15.98 4.23
N GLU A 11 -5.23 -15.57 5.50
CA GLU A 11 -6.15 -14.55 6.01
C GLU A 11 -5.98 -13.18 5.32
N LEU A 12 -4.73 -12.79 5.03
CA LEU A 12 -4.44 -11.54 4.33
C LEU A 12 -4.89 -11.62 2.87
N ASP A 13 -4.68 -12.76 2.24
CA ASP A 13 -5.03 -12.99 0.84
C ASP A 13 -6.57 -13.02 0.66
N GLU A 14 -7.32 -13.62 1.60
CA GLU A 14 -8.78 -13.54 1.61
C GLU A 14 -9.28 -12.10 1.80
N LEU A 15 -8.68 -11.31 2.70
CA LEU A 15 -9.07 -9.90 2.86
C LEU A 15 -8.78 -9.08 1.60
N ARG A 16 -7.65 -9.33 0.92
CA ARG A 16 -7.32 -8.68 -0.36
C ARG A 16 -8.33 -9.02 -1.44
N LYS A 17 -8.74 -10.29 -1.50
CA LYS A 17 -9.77 -10.73 -2.43
C LYS A 17 -11.11 -10.06 -2.16
N ILE A 18 -11.55 -10.01 -0.89
CA ILE A 18 -12.78 -9.30 -0.51
C ILE A 18 -12.69 -7.83 -0.90
N TYR A 19 -11.53 -7.19 -0.72
CA TYR A 19 -11.32 -5.79 -1.10
C TYR A 19 -11.37 -5.58 -2.62
N GLU A 20 -10.84 -6.53 -3.40
CA GLU A 20 -10.87 -6.50 -4.87
C GLU A 20 -12.29 -6.71 -5.42
N GLU A 21 -13.07 -7.61 -4.81
CA GLU A 21 -14.47 -7.89 -5.16
C GLU A 21 -15.45 -6.84 -4.59
N LEU A 22 -14.98 -5.92 -3.73
CA LEU A 22 -15.82 -4.95 -3.03
C LEU A 22 -16.60 -4.01 -3.97
N PRO A 23 -16.03 -3.45 -5.06
CA PRO A 23 -16.78 -2.57 -5.95
C PRO A 23 -17.97 -3.28 -6.59
N GLU A 24 -17.79 -4.51 -7.08
CA GLU A 24 -18.86 -5.31 -7.69
C GLU A 24 -19.97 -5.60 -6.67
N PHE A 25 -19.59 -5.99 -5.46
CA PHE A 25 -20.55 -6.18 -4.36
C PHE A 25 -21.33 -4.91 -4.03
N LEU A 26 -20.67 -3.75 -3.99
CA LEU A 26 -21.32 -2.48 -3.68
C LEU A 26 -22.27 -2.03 -4.79
N GLU A 27 -21.98 -2.32 -6.06
CA GLU A 27 -22.90 -2.05 -7.18
C GLU A 27 -24.21 -2.86 -7.05
N GLU A 28 -24.12 -4.13 -6.64
CA GLU A 28 -25.30 -4.97 -6.38
C GLU A 28 -26.13 -4.42 -5.23
N VAL A 29 -25.49 -4.08 -4.10
CA VAL A 29 -26.18 -3.51 -2.94
C VAL A 29 -26.79 -2.15 -3.28
N SER A 30 -26.12 -1.33 -4.07
CA SER A 30 -26.64 -0.04 -4.55
C SER A 30 -27.91 -0.22 -5.37
N SER A 31 -27.91 -1.17 -6.31
CA SER A 31 -29.06 -1.46 -7.16
C SER A 31 -30.29 -1.91 -6.34
N LEU A 32 -30.07 -2.71 -5.30
CA LEU A 32 -31.12 -3.15 -4.39
C LEU A 32 -31.67 -2.01 -3.54
N GLU A 33 -30.81 -1.12 -3.05
CA GLU A 33 -31.20 0.03 -2.25
C GLU A 33 -31.99 1.05 -3.09
N LEU A 34 -31.56 1.30 -4.32
CA LEU A 34 -32.27 2.17 -5.27
C LEU A 34 -33.67 1.66 -5.60
N ALA A 35 -33.86 0.33 -5.70
CA ALA A 35 -35.19 -0.25 -5.92
C ALA A 35 -36.17 0.04 -4.77
N GLN A 36 -35.66 0.30 -3.55
CA GLN A 36 -36.46 0.69 -2.40
C GLN A 36 -36.74 2.21 -2.36
N LEU A 37 -35.93 3.01 -3.06
CA LEU A 37 -36.02 4.48 -3.11
C LEU A 37 -36.09 5.00 -4.56
N PRO A 38 -37.19 4.74 -5.29
CA PRO A 38 -37.33 5.12 -6.71
C PRO A 38 -37.33 6.63 -6.95
N ASP A 39 -37.56 7.45 -5.91
CA ASP A 39 -37.57 8.92 -6.03
C ASP A 39 -36.21 9.53 -6.34
N LEU A 40 -35.11 8.81 -6.07
CA LEU A 40 -33.73 9.25 -6.30
C LEU A 40 -33.20 8.92 -7.71
N CYS A 41 -33.96 8.16 -8.52
CA CYS A 41 -33.54 7.70 -9.85
C CYS A 41 -33.93 8.66 -10.99
N LYS A 42 -34.19 9.95 -10.70
CA LYS A 42 -34.74 10.88 -11.70
C LYS A 42 -33.69 11.50 -12.63
N ASP A 43 -32.41 11.38 -12.29
CA ASP A 43 -31.30 11.99 -13.03
C ASP A 43 -30.51 11.01 -13.91
N LYS A 44 -29.67 11.58 -14.77
CA LYS A 44 -28.83 10.84 -15.75
C LYS A 44 -27.84 9.86 -15.11
N LEU A 45 -27.43 10.12 -13.87
CA LEU A 45 -26.48 9.32 -13.11
C LEU A 45 -27.18 8.74 -11.88
N VAL A 46 -27.19 7.41 -11.80
CA VAL A 46 -27.80 6.68 -10.68
C VAL A 46 -26.91 6.76 -9.45
N PRO A 47 -27.46 7.06 -8.26
CA PRO A 47 -26.69 7.05 -7.02
C PRO A 47 -26.07 5.67 -6.74
N CYS A 48 -24.89 5.64 -6.14
CA CYS A 48 -24.21 4.40 -5.82
C CYS A 48 -23.52 4.46 -4.45
N ILE A 49 -23.41 3.30 -3.80
CA ILE A 49 -22.65 3.14 -2.57
C ILE A 49 -21.19 2.92 -2.96
N VAL A 50 -20.31 3.69 -2.33
CA VAL A 50 -18.86 3.59 -2.53
C VAL A 50 -18.16 3.40 -1.20
N TYR A 51 -17.00 2.75 -1.23
CA TYR A 51 -16.11 2.63 -0.09
C TYR A 51 -14.95 3.60 -0.23
N ILE A 52 -14.72 4.40 0.82
CA ILE A 52 -13.57 5.31 0.89
C ILE A 52 -12.77 4.95 2.15
N ALA A 53 -11.50 4.58 1.96
CA ALA A 53 -10.60 4.27 3.07
C ALA A 53 -10.60 5.39 4.12
N GLN A 54 -10.58 5.04 5.41
CA GLN A 54 -10.67 5.94 6.57
C GLN A 54 -12.02 6.65 6.79
N ILE A 55 -12.91 6.69 5.79
CA ILE A 55 -14.25 7.30 5.93
C ILE A 55 -15.33 6.22 6.09
N GLY A 56 -15.21 5.13 5.35
CA GLY A 56 -16.14 4.01 5.34
C GLY A 56 -17.03 3.97 4.09
N TYR A 57 -18.20 3.34 4.22
CA TYR A 57 -19.18 3.24 3.15
C TYR A 57 -20.08 4.48 3.09
N LEU A 58 -20.30 5.00 1.89
CA LEU A 58 -21.04 6.23 1.65
C LEU A 58 -21.94 6.10 0.43
N MET A 59 -23.12 6.70 0.51
CA MET A 59 -24.00 6.89 -0.63
C MET A 59 -23.54 8.12 -1.41
N CYS A 60 -23.22 7.93 -2.68
CA CYS A 60 -22.81 8.97 -3.62
C CYS A 60 -23.99 9.36 -4.50
N ILE A 61 -24.37 10.65 -4.47
CA ILE A 61 -25.35 11.26 -5.35
C ILE A 61 -24.64 12.23 -6.29
N PHE A 62 -25.03 12.22 -7.56
CA PHE A 62 -24.40 13.03 -8.60
C PHE A 62 -25.18 14.31 -8.89
N GLU A 63 -24.46 15.34 -9.35
CA GLU A 63 -24.96 16.62 -9.88
C GLU A 63 -25.66 17.54 -8.86
N GLU A 64 -26.65 17.04 -8.12
CA GLU A 64 -27.47 17.84 -7.22
C GLU A 64 -27.34 17.42 -5.74
N LYS A 65 -27.30 18.42 -4.86
CA LYS A 65 -27.40 18.22 -3.42
C LYS A 65 -28.86 17.95 -3.08
N LEU A 66 -29.14 16.95 -2.24
CA LEU A 66 -30.48 16.71 -1.71
C LEU A 66 -31.02 17.98 -1.03
N GLU A 67 -32.22 18.41 -1.43
CA GLU A 67 -32.92 19.51 -0.78
C GLU A 67 -33.21 19.17 0.70
N GLU A 68 -33.20 20.19 1.57
CA GLU A 68 -33.49 20.03 3.00
C GLU A 68 -34.86 19.37 3.23
N ALA A 69 -35.87 19.67 2.41
CA ALA A 69 -37.19 19.05 2.47
C ALA A 69 -37.21 17.55 2.11
N THR A 70 -36.22 17.06 1.37
CA THR A 70 -36.06 15.65 1.01
C THR A 70 -35.22 14.91 2.05
N LEU A 71 -34.22 15.58 2.63
CA LEU A 71 -33.49 15.11 3.83
C LEU A 71 -34.43 14.98 5.04
N GLU A 72 -35.39 15.88 5.22
CA GLU A 72 -36.40 15.79 6.28
C GLU A 72 -37.34 14.57 6.11
N LYS A 73 -37.55 14.11 4.87
CA LYS A 73 -38.32 12.89 4.56
C LYS A 73 -37.45 11.62 4.69
N LEU A 74 -36.17 11.71 4.35
CA LEU A 74 -35.18 10.65 4.45
C LEU A 74 -34.57 10.66 5.85
N ILE A 75 -35.36 10.16 6.81
CA ILE A 75 -34.97 10.00 8.21
C ILE A 75 -33.61 9.26 8.26
N GLU A 76 -32.61 9.86 8.95
CA GLU A 76 -31.25 9.34 9.18
C GLU A 76 -30.20 9.46 8.05
N TRP A 77 -30.44 10.26 7.00
CA TRP A 77 -29.38 10.60 6.05
C TRP A 77 -28.53 11.76 6.57
N GLU A 78 -27.22 11.54 6.65
CA GLU A 78 -26.25 12.51 7.16
C GLU A 78 -25.27 12.90 6.06
N TYR A 79 -25.25 14.18 5.70
CA TYR A 79 -24.30 14.71 4.72
C TYR A 79 -22.88 14.75 5.31
N ILE A 80 -21.90 14.23 4.57
CA ILE A 80 -20.50 14.20 5.02
C ILE A 80 -19.67 15.25 4.28
N PHE A 81 -19.59 15.15 2.96
CA PHE A 81 -18.83 16.09 2.12
C PHE A 81 -19.31 16.05 0.67
N TYR A 82 -18.78 16.94 -0.15
CA TYR A 82 -18.93 16.90 -1.60
C TYR A 82 -17.55 16.95 -2.25
N ASP A 83 -17.49 16.40 -3.46
CA ASP A 83 -16.32 16.39 -4.32
C ASP A 83 -16.73 16.87 -5.72
N GLU A 84 -15.82 17.53 -6.42
CA GLU A 84 -16.07 18.07 -7.75
C GLU A 84 -14.88 17.73 -8.66
N ASP A 85 -15.10 16.77 -9.56
CA ASP A 85 -14.20 16.49 -10.68
C ASP A 85 -14.55 17.42 -11.86
N GLU A 86 -13.66 17.54 -12.85
CA GLU A 86 -13.80 18.45 -14.01
C GLU A 86 -15.14 18.33 -14.76
N GLU A 87 -15.82 17.18 -14.66
CA GLU A 87 -17.10 16.90 -15.33
C GLU A 87 -18.27 16.56 -14.37
N THR A 88 -18.02 16.25 -13.09
CA THR A 88 -19.08 15.72 -12.19
C THR A 88 -18.96 16.21 -10.75
N LYS A 89 -20.06 16.72 -10.19
CA LYS A 89 -20.24 16.95 -8.76
C LYS A 89 -20.77 15.70 -8.08
N ARG A 90 -20.17 15.33 -6.95
CA ARG A 90 -20.53 14.17 -6.13
C ARG A 90 -20.80 14.62 -4.71
N TYR A 91 -21.94 14.23 -4.16
CA TYR A 91 -22.33 14.50 -2.79
C TYR A 91 -22.40 13.19 -2.02
N PHE A 92 -21.70 13.12 -0.88
CA PHE A 92 -21.58 11.92 -0.08
C PHE A 92 -22.41 11.99 1.19
N TYR A 93 -23.21 10.95 1.40
CA TYR A 93 -24.10 10.82 2.54
C TYR A 93 -23.87 9.50 3.26
N ARG A 94 -24.00 9.52 4.58
CA ARG A 94 -24.09 8.34 5.41
C ARG A 94 -25.57 8.00 5.58
N THR A 95 -25.93 6.76 5.28
CA THR A 95 -27.31 6.27 5.34
C THR A 95 -27.39 5.10 6.32
N PRO A 96 -28.59 4.67 6.75
CA PRO A 96 -28.74 3.46 7.56
C PRO A 96 -28.08 2.24 6.91
N LYS A 97 -28.21 2.12 5.58
CA LYS A 97 -27.58 1.03 4.83
C LYS A 97 -26.06 1.10 4.84
N THR A 98 -25.48 2.29 4.68
CA THR A 98 -24.02 2.39 4.72
C THR A 98 -23.45 2.19 6.12
N ARG A 99 -24.19 2.56 7.17
CA ARG A 99 -23.84 2.23 8.56
C ARG A 99 -23.92 0.72 8.83
N GLU A 100 -24.89 0.01 8.25
CA GLU A 100 -24.95 -1.44 8.30
C GLU A 100 -23.70 -2.07 7.65
N LEU A 101 -23.32 -1.60 6.46
CA LEU A 101 -22.12 -2.06 5.76
C LEU A 101 -20.84 -1.78 6.57
N ASP A 102 -20.72 -0.59 7.17
CA ASP A 102 -19.60 -0.26 8.07
C ASP A 102 -19.52 -1.20 9.27
N ASN A 103 -20.66 -1.56 9.88
CA ASN A 103 -20.68 -2.49 11.01
C ASN A 103 -20.36 -3.93 10.60
N LEU A 104 -20.79 -4.35 9.41
CA LEU A 104 -20.63 -5.72 8.91
C LEU A 104 -19.21 -5.97 8.38
N LEU A 105 -18.72 -5.08 7.51
CA LEU A 105 -17.46 -5.25 6.79
C LEU A 105 -16.31 -4.50 7.50
N GLY A 106 -16.62 -3.33 8.06
CA GLY A 106 -15.65 -2.43 8.65
C GLY A 106 -14.65 -1.87 7.64
N ASP A 107 -13.53 -1.38 8.15
CA ASP A 107 -12.44 -0.87 7.33
C ASP A 107 -11.54 -2.02 6.85
N ILE A 108 -11.90 -2.59 5.70
CA ILE A 108 -11.16 -3.72 5.09
C ILE A 108 -9.75 -3.29 4.72
N TYR A 109 -9.58 -2.09 4.14
CA TYR A 109 -8.28 -1.57 3.74
C TYR A 109 -7.34 -1.41 4.95
N HIS A 110 -7.85 -0.88 6.08
CA HIS A 110 -7.05 -0.74 7.29
C HIS A 110 -6.64 -2.09 7.88
N LYS A 111 -7.54 -3.09 7.88
CA LYS A 111 -7.22 -4.46 8.31
C LYS A 111 -6.09 -5.05 7.47
N ILE A 112 -6.14 -4.92 6.15
CA ILE A 112 -5.07 -5.37 5.24
C ILE A 112 -3.74 -4.69 5.60
N LEU A 113 -3.74 -3.36 5.75
CA LEU A 113 -2.53 -2.62 6.09
C LEU A 113 -1.94 -3.02 7.44
N ASP A 114 -2.76 -3.22 8.46
CA ASP A 114 -2.30 -3.62 9.79
C ASP A 114 -1.70 -5.03 9.78
N MET A 115 -2.30 -5.96 9.03
CA MET A 115 -1.75 -7.30 8.84
C MET A 115 -0.42 -7.26 8.07
N GLU A 116 -0.32 -6.51 6.98
CA GLU A 116 0.93 -6.35 6.24
C GLU A 116 2.04 -5.77 7.13
N ARG A 117 1.72 -4.77 7.96
CA ARG A 117 2.66 -4.18 8.93
C ARG A 117 3.09 -5.20 9.99
N ALA A 118 2.15 -5.97 10.53
CA ALA A 118 2.44 -6.99 11.53
C ALA A 118 3.40 -8.05 10.99
N ILE A 119 3.10 -8.59 9.80
CA ILE A 119 3.95 -9.56 9.09
C ILE A 119 5.34 -8.98 8.81
N THR A 120 5.39 -7.75 8.29
CA THR A 120 6.67 -7.10 7.97
C THR A 120 7.50 -6.86 9.22
N ARG A 121 6.88 -6.43 10.32
CA ARG A 121 7.55 -6.22 11.60
C ARG A 121 8.07 -7.52 12.19
N ASP A 122 7.31 -8.60 12.08
CA ASP A 122 7.75 -9.93 12.50
C ASP A 122 8.97 -10.37 11.68
N LEU A 123 8.91 -10.26 10.36
CA LEU A 123 10.04 -10.53 9.48
C LEU A 123 11.29 -9.73 9.87
N PHE A 124 11.17 -8.42 10.10
CA PHE A 124 12.29 -7.61 10.55
C PHE A 124 12.87 -8.09 11.88
N SER A 125 12.00 -8.44 12.83
CA SER A 125 12.42 -8.96 14.14
C SER A 125 13.21 -10.26 13.97
N HIS A 126 12.74 -11.15 13.09
CA HIS A 126 13.43 -12.40 12.75
C HIS A 126 14.77 -12.16 12.06
N VAL A 127 14.85 -11.26 11.09
CA VAL A 127 16.11 -10.94 10.38
C VAL A 127 17.14 -10.31 11.34
N LEU A 128 16.69 -9.45 12.27
CA LEU A 128 17.58 -8.79 13.23
C LEU A 128 18.31 -9.76 14.15
N LEU A 129 17.72 -10.93 14.45
CA LEU A 129 18.40 -11.99 15.21
C LEU A 129 19.70 -12.46 14.52
N PHE A 130 19.77 -12.35 13.19
CA PHE A 130 20.92 -12.76 12.39
C PHE A 130 21.83 -11.60 11.99
N SER A 131 21.56 -10.38 12.48
CA SER A 131 22.28 -9.15 12.10
C SER A 131 23.80 -9.27 12.19
N THR A 132 24.32 -9.88 13.26
CA THR A 132 25.76 -10.08 13.47
C THR A 132 26.40 -10.97 12.40
N HIS A 133 25.69 -11.99 11.93
CA HIS A 133 26.15 -12.90 10.87
C HIS A 133 26.09 -12.21 9.51
N LEU A 134 24.99 -11.48 9.23
CA LEU A 134 24.84 -10.71 8.00
C LEU A 134 25.94 -9.66 7.86
N ILE A 135 26.26 -8.92 8.93
CA ILE A 135 27.35 -7.94 8.92
C ILE A 135 28.69 -8.61 8.62
N LYS A 136 29.00 -9.76 9.25
CA LYS A 136 30.25 -10.49 8.98
C LYS A 136 30.35 -10.91 7.51
N VAL A 137 29.29 -11.47 6.95
CA VAL A 137 29.26 -11.88 5.53
C VAL A 137 29.50 -10.68 4.62
N THR A 138 28.85 -9.55 4.90
CA THR A 138 29.05 -8.31 4.15
C THR A 138 30.49 -7.79 4.25
N THR A 139 31.12 -7.83 5.43
CA THR A 139 32.52 -7.45 5.61
C THR A 139 33.45 -8.35 4.79
N PHE A 140 33.27 -9.67 4.85
CA PHE A 140 34.07 -10.60 4.04
C PHE A 140 33.88 -10.38 2.54
N ALA A 141 32.65 -10.16 2.08
CA ALA A 141 32.36 -9.86 0.68
C ALA A 141 33.06 -8.56 0.23
N ALA A 142 33.05 -7.52 1.07
CA ALA A 142 33.74 -6.26 0.79
C ALA A 142 35.27 -6.41 0.74
N GLU A 143 35.87 -7.16 1.66
CA GLU A 143 37.31 -7.44 1.64
C GLU A 143 37.71 -8.20 0.37
N LEU A 144 36.91 -9.20 -0.02
CA LEU A 144 37.14 -9.97 -1.24
C LEU A 144 37.05 -9.07 -2.49
N ASP A 145 36.04 -8.20 -2.56
CA ASP A 145 35.88 -7.25 -3.67
C ASP A 145 37.08 -6.30 -3.81
N CYS A 146 37.59 -5.79 -2.68
CA CYS A 146 38.82 -5.00 -2.63
C CYS A 146 40.04 -5.78 -3.17
N PHE A 147 40.23 -7.03 -2.74
CA PHE A 147 41.34 -7.87 -3.22
C PHE A 147 41.24 -8.17 -4.72
N LEU A 148 40.05 -8.50 -5.20
CA LEU A 148 39.81 -8.74 -6.63
C LEU A 148 40.08 -7.49 -7.45
N SER A 149 39.60 -6.33 -7.00
CA SER A 149 39.85 -5.03 -7.64
C SER A 149 41.35 -4.71 -7.70
N MET A 150 42.08 -4.89 -6.60
CA MET A 150 43.54 -4.70 -6.57
C MET A 150 44.27 -5.66 -7.52
N ALA A 151 43.90 -6.94 -7.54
CA ALA A 151 44.50 -7.93 -8.42
C ALA A 151 44.22 -7.63 -9.90
N LEU A 152 43.01 -7.20 -10.24
CA LEU A 152 42.63 -6.77 -11.58
C LEU A 152 43.45 -5.58 -12.04
N VAL A 153 43.53 -4.53 -11.22
CA VAL A 153 44.32 -3.32 -11.53
C VAL A 153 45.79 -3.64 -11.66
N ALA A 154 46.34 -4.46 -10.75
CA ALA A 154 47.73 -4.89 -10.81
C ALA A 154 48.04 -5.65 -12.10
N ARG A 155 47.16 -6.57 -12.51
CA ARG A 155 47.31 -7.30 -13.77
C ARG A 155 47.20 -6.38 -14.99
N GLN A 156 46.23 -5.46 -15.02
CA GLN A 156 46.03 -4.56 -16.15
C GLN A 156 47.19 -3.58 -16.34
N ASN A 157 47.79 -3.11 -15.24
CA ASN A 157 48.86 -2.13 -15.28
C ASN A 157 50.27 -2.73 -15.12
N ASN A 158 50.37 -4.07 -15.11
CA ASN A 158 51.62 -4.80 -14.86
C ASN A 158 52.33 -4.38 -13.57
N TYR A 159 51.57 -4.12 -12.51
CA TYR A 159 52.14 -3.87 -11.18
C TYR A 159 52.75 -5.15 -10.61
N VAL A 160 53.81 -4.97 -9.83
CA VAL A 160 54.53 -6.04 -9.14
C VAL A 160 54.30 -5.94 -7.64
N ARG A 161 54.28 -7.09 -6.95
CA ARG A 161 54.19 -7.12 -5.49
C ARG A 161 55.48 -6.55 -4.90
N PRO A 162 55.44 -5.49 -4.06
CA PRO A 162 56.64 -4.94 -3.45
C PRO A 162 57.22 -5.88 -2.38
N LEU A 163 58.52 -5.77 -2.13
CA LEU A 163 59.21 -6.43 -1.02
C LEU A 163 59.24 -5.46 0.17
N LEU A 164 58.69 -5.88 1.33
CA LEU A 164 58.71 -5.08 2.55
C LEU A 164 59.98 -5.39 3.36
N THR A 165 60.60 -4.36 3.92
CA THR A 165 61.84 -4.42 4.71
C THR A 165 61.73 -3.43 5.89
N GLU A 166 62.37 -3.76 7.01
CA GLU A 166 62.43 -2.92 8.23
C GLU A 166 63.46 -1.78 8.11
N GLU A 167 64.31 -1.81 7.08
CA GLU A 167 65.26 -0.75 6.81
C GLU A 167 64.54 0.48 6.27
N ASN A 168 65.02 1.67 6.65
CA ASN A 168 64.45 2.93 6.16
C ASN A 168 64.94 3.24 4.73
N LEU A 169 64.55 2.40 3.77
CA LEU A 169 64.99 2.43 2.36
C LEU A 169 63.78 2.30 1.41
N LEU A 170 63.81 3.05 0.31
CA LEU A 170 62.88 2.93 -0.81
C LEU A 170 63.67 2.72 -2.11
N ASP A 171 63.56 1.53 -2.71
CA ASP A 171 64.18 1.18 -4.00
C ASP A 171 63.11 0.87 -5.05
N ILE A 172 63.04 1.67 -6.12
CA ILE A 172 62.06 1.53 -7.22
C ILE A 172 62.82 1.33 -8.53
N LYS A 173 62.51 0.24 -9.23
CA LYS A 173 63.14 -0.12 -10.51
C LYS A 173 62.18 0.10 -11.67
N ASN A 174 62.55 0.97 -12.61
CA ASN A 174 61.75 1.29 -13.82
C ASN A 174 60.28 1.61 -13.50
N GLY A 175 60.06 2.47 -12.50
CA GLY A 175 58.72 2.96 -12.17
C GLY A 175 58.07 3.69 -13.36
N ARG A 176 56.74 3.67 -13.41
CA ARG A 176 55.93 4.48 -14.34
C ARG A 176 55.41 5.72 -13.63
#